data_AF-A0A2T4MX00-F1
#
_entry.id   AF-A0A2T4MX00-F1
#
_cell.length_a   1.000
_cell.length_b   1.000
_cell.length_c   1.000
_cell.angle_alpha   90.00
_cell.angle_beta   90.00
_cell.angle_gamma   90.00
#
_symmetry.space_group_name_H-M   'P 1'
#
loop_
_entity.id
_entity.type
_entity.pdbx_description
1 polymer ?
#
loop_
_entity_poly.entity_id
_entity_poly.type
_entity_poly.pdbx_seq_one_letter_code
_entity_poly.pdbx_strand_id
1 'polypeptide(L)'
;MLFSELISIQSLVGKGVEFNAGIEDQEGYAENGMRATIMSVKKGGDDGDLCVIEFDFTQFDEYNKQFESSNYYDKKGNNKACLTAREAGYYKLHEKYYLYAGTNWDGDTDEVFSFLCDMNDIALLKEEFEKSGEASYMGWLESIALEKIKGQ
;
A
#
# COMPACT_ATOMS: atom_id res chain seq x y z
N MET A 1 19.85 0.29 -20.73
CA MET A 1 18.61 0.43 -19.94
C MET A 1 17.51 0.85 -20.90
N LEU A 2 16.60 -0.06 -21.25
CA LEU A 2 15.56 0.15 -22.27
C LEU A 2 14.30 0.76 -21.64
N PHE A 3 13.63 1.64 -22.37
CA PHE A 3 12.35 2.28 -22.04
C PHE A 3 11.24 1.30 -21.55
N SER A 4 11.41 0.00 -21.77
CA SER A 4 10.50 -1.07 -21.36
C SER A 4 10.39 -1.29 -19.85
N GLU A 5 11.41 -0.96 -19.04
CA GLU A 5 11.34 -1.12 -17.57
C GLU A 5 10.56 0.00 -16.87
N LEU A 6 10.58 1.22 -17.42
CA LEU A 6 9.86 2.37 -16.87
C LEU A 6 8.33 2.20 -16.96
N ILE A 7 7.85 1.56 -18.03
CA ILE A 7 6.42 1.23 -18.22
C ILE A 7 5.95 0.22 -17.16
N SER A 8 6.82 -0.67 -16.68
CA SER A 8 6.49 -1.66 -15.65
C SER A 8 6.26 -0.99 -14.28
N ILE A 9 7.16 -0.09 -13.88
CA ILE A 9 7.13 0.52 -12.54
C ILE A 9 6.00 1.55 -12.41
N GLN A 10 5.77 2.36 -13.46
CA GLN A 10 4.72 3.37 -13.42
C GLN A 10 3.31 2.75 -13.41
N SER A 11 3.17 1.51 -13.87
CA SER A 11 1.92 0.75 -13.80
C SER A 11 1.47 0.40 -12.36
N LEU A 12 2.35 0.58 -11.37
CA LEU A 12 2.05 0.32 -9.96
C LEU A 12 1.37 1.50 -9.27
N VAL A 13 1.51 2.71 -9.82
CA VAL A 13 0.92 3.92 -9.25
C VAL A 13 -0.61 3.82 -9.24
N GLY A 14 -1.21 4.17 -8.11
CA GLY A 14 -2.65 4.09 -7.88
C GLY A 14 -3.14 2.72 -7.38
N LYS A 15 -2.26 1.71 -7.30
CA LYS A 15 -2.63 0.42 -6.70
C LYS A 15 -2.62 0.50 -5.19
N GLY A 16 -3.62 -0.13 -4.57
CA GLY A 16 -3.66 -0.35 -3.13
C GLY A 16 -2.83 -1.56 -2.72
N VAL A 17 -2.15 -1.45 -1.58
CA VAL A 17 -1.33 -2.51 -0.99
C VAL A 17 -1.71 -2.75 0.47
N GLU A 18 -1.45 -3.95 0.95
CA GLU A 18 -1.42 -4.30 2.37
C GLU A 18 0.01 -4.62 2.77
N PHE A 19 0.50 -4.00 3.83
CA PHE A 19 1.84 -4.22 4.34
C PHE A 19 1.94 -5.53 5.11
N ASN A 20 3.04 -6.24 4.88
CA ASN A 20 3.38 -7.48 5.56
C ASN A 20 4.45 -7.20 6.63
N ALA A 21 4.81 -8.20 7.42
CA ALA A 21 5.70 -8.04 8.58
C ALA A 21 7.07 -7.40 8.26
N GLY A 22 7.61 -7.60 7.05
CA GLY A 22 8.89 -7.02 6.64
C GLY A 22 8.88 -5.49 6.49
N ILE A 23 7.70 -4.84 6.54
CA ILE A 23 7.64 -3.37 6.58
C ILE A 23 8.23 -2.80 7.87
N GLU A 24 8.16 -3.53 8.97
CA GLU A 24 8.58 -3.06 10.29
C GLU A 24 10.11 -2.94 10.42
N ASP A 25 10.85 -3.61 9.53
CA ASP A 25 12.30 -3.45 9.39
C ASP A 25 12.68 -2.17 8.62
N GLN A 26 11.69 -1.49 8.02
CA GLN A 26 11.87 -0.23 7.32
C GLN A 26 11.60 0.95 8.25
N GLU A 27 12.37 2.02 8.09
CA GLU A 27 12.13 3.25 8.84
C GLU A 27 10.86 3.96 8.33
N GLY A 28 9.76 3.86 9.08
CA GLY A 28 8.51 4.54 8.73
C GLY A 28 7.34 4.29 9.68
N TYR A 29 6.18 4.85 9.33
CA TYR A 29 4.90 4.70 10.05
C TYR A 29 4.20 3.35 9.84
N ALA A 30 4.41 2.70 8.69
CA ALA A 30 3.64 1.53 8.30
C ALA A 30 3.96 0.33 9.20
N GLU A 31 2.92 -0.37 9.61
CA GLU A 31 2.99 -1.59 10.41
C GLU A 31 2.28 -2.73 9.68
N ASN A 32 2.56 -3.98 10.09
CA ASN A 32 1.95 -5.16 9.50
C ASN A 32 0.41 -5.08 9.49
N GLY A 33 -0.20 -5.34 8.35
CA GLY A 33 -1.65 -5.29 8.12
C GLY A 33 -2.21 -3.90 7.76
N MET A 34 -1.40 -2.84 7.85
CA MET A 34 -1.81 -1.51 7.35
C MET A 34 -1.93 -1.50 5.82
N ARG A 35 -2.66 -0.52 5.29
CA ARG A 35 -2.90 -0.34 3.86
C ARG A 35 -2.54 1.05 3.39
N ALA A 36 -2.10 1.14 2.14
CA ALA A 36 -1.82 2.39 1.48
C ALA A 36 -2.02 2.29 -0.03
N THR A 37 -2.02 3.43 -0.70
CA THR A 37 -1.97 3.54 -2.16
C THR A 37 -0.58 3.96 -2.61
N ILE A 38 -0.04 3.32 -3.65
CA ILE A 38 1.25 3.73 -4.23
C ILE A 38 1.07 5.05 -4.99
N MET A 39 1.75 6.11 -4.54
CA MET A 39 1.75 7.42 -5.20
C MET A 39 2.85 7.54 -6.26
N SER A 40 4.05 7.08 -5.95
CA SER A 40 5.17 7.14 -6.88
C SER A 40 6.18 6.05 -6.60
N VAL A 41 6.87 5.62 -7.65
CA VAL A 41 7.98 4.69 -7.56
C VAL A 41 9.12 5.25 -8.41
N LYS A 42 10.30 5.39 -7.81
CA LYS A 42 11.49 5.94 -8.46
C LYS A 42 12.67 5.04 -8.20
N LYS A 43 13.45 4.75 -9.24
CA LYS A 43 14.80 4.20 -9.04
C LYS A 43 15.69 5.30 -8.44
N GLY A 44 16.44 4.95 -7.41
CA GLY A 44 17.43 5.76 -6.75
C GLY A 44 18.79 5.07 -6.73
N GLY A 45 19.83 5.82 -6.36
CA GLY A 45 21.22 5.35 -6.34
C GLY A 45 21.87 5.33 -7.73
N ASP A 46 23.20 5.43 -7.74
CA ASP A 46 23.99 5.41 -8.98
C ASP A 46 23.98 4.03 -9.66
N ASP A 47 23.82 2.96 -8.87
CA ASP A 47 23.82 1.57 -9.33
C ASP A 47 22.40 1.03 -9.63
N GLY A 48 21.35 1.80 -9.32
CA GLY A 48 19.96 1.42 -9.58
C GLY A 48 19.35 0.40 -8.60
N ASP A 49 20.10 0.04 -7.55
CA ASP A 49 19.71 -0.94 -6.53
C ASP A 49 18.80 -0.39 -5.42
N LEU A 50 18.38 0.88 -5.53
CA LEU A 50 17.48 1.49 -4.56
C LEU A 50 16.16 1.85 -5.25
N CYS A 51 15.05 1.50 -4.61
CA CYS A 51 13.70 1.86 -5.01
C CYS A 51 13.11 2.78 -3.95
N VAL A 52 12.67 3.96 -4.37
CA VAL A 52 11.98 4.91 -3.51
C VAL A 52 10.50 4.86 -3.84
N ILE A 53 9.70 4.34 -2.91
CA ILE A 53 8.25 4.25 -3.04
C ILE A 53 7.61 5.27 -2.10
N GLU A 54 6.70 6.07 -2.63
CA GLU A 54 5.87 6.97 -1.84
C GLU A 54 4.48 6.38 -1.70
N PHE A 55 4.01 6.25 -0.46
CA PHE A 55 2.69 5.71 -0.12
C PHE A 55 1.77 6.79 0.43
N ASP A 56 0.48 6.67 0.11
CA ASP A 56 -0.62 7.48 0.65
C ASP A 56 -1.55 6.63 1.51
N PHE A 57 -1.66 6.98 2.79
CA PHE A 57 -2.50 6.31 3.77
C PHE A 57 -3.90 6.91 3.88
N THR A 58 -4.20 8.03 3.20
CA THR A 58 -5.44 8.81 3.35
C THR A 58 -6.71 7.98 3.19
N GLN A 59 -6.78 7.15 2.16
CA GLN A 59 -7.95 6.31 1.89
C GLN A 59 -8.18 5.25 2.97
N PHE A 60 -7.12 4.81 3.64
CA PHE A 60 -7.15 3.73 4.61
C PHE A 60 -6.95 4.21 6.05
N ASP A 61 -7.01 5.52 6.29
CA ASP A 61 -6.62 6.10 7.58
C ASP A 61 -7.39 5.50 8.76
N GLU A 62 -8.72 5.43 8.63
CA GLU A 62 -9.57 4.85 9.67
C GLU A 62 -9.35 3.34 9.82
N TYR A 63 -9.15 2.63 8.71
CA TYR A 63 -8.85 1.19 8.73
C TYR A 63 -7.52 0.90 9.43
N ASN A 64 -6.51 1.74 9.23
CA ASN A 64 -5.15 1.55 9.74
C ASN A 64 -5.03 1.76 11.25
N LYS A 65 -5.92 2.52 11.88
CA LYS A 65 -5.88 2.80 13.33
C LYS A 65 -5.86 1.54 14.19
N GLN A 66 -6.48 0.45 13.74
CA GLN A 66 -6.52 -0.80 14.50
C GLN A 66 -5.16 -1.54 14.52
N PHE A 67 -4.25 -1.20 13.61
CA PHE A 67 -2.92 -1.80 13.49
C PHE A 67 -1.84 -0.95 14.16
N GLU A 68 -2.15 0.28 14.58
CA GLU A 68 -1.19 1.14 15.27
C GLU A 68 -0.76 0.53 16.60
N SER A 69 0.53 0.24 16.74
CA SER A 69 1.10 -0.23 17.99
C SER A 69 1.78 0.89 18.76
N SER A 70 1.92 0.67 20.07
CA SER A 70 2.50 1.66 20.99
C SER A 70 4.04 1.63 20.99
N ASN A 71 4.66 1.86 19.84
CA ASN A 71 6.11 1.75 19.65
C ASN A 71 6.91 3.03 19.95
N TYR A 72 6.23 4.12 20.33
CA TYR A 72 6.88 5.40 20.62
C TYR A 72 6.96 5.68 22.13
N TYR A 73 8.08 6.29 22.54
CA TYR A 73 8.39 6.55 23.94
C TYR A 73 7.73 7.83 24.45
N ASP A 74 7.21 7.79 25.68
CA ASP A 74 6.80 9.01 26.36
C ASP A 74 8.00 9.95 26.63
N LYS A 75 7.77 11.26 26.50
CA LYS A 75 8.74 12.29 26.92
C LYS A 75 8.78 12.44 28.45
N LYS A 76 8.00 11.65 29.19
CA LYS A 76 7.82 11.77 30.65
C LYS A 76 8.80 10.93 31.45
N GLY A 77 9.78 10.31 30.79
CA GLY A 77 10.95 9.72 31.44
C GLY A 77 10.73 8.31 31.96
N ASN A 78 9.64 7.63 31.55
CA ASN A 78 9.41 6.24 31.97
C ASN A 78 10.13 5.20 31.09
N ASN A 79 10.79 5.62 30.00
CA ASN A 79 11.46 4.74 29.03
C ASN A 79 10.60 3.54 28.60
N LYS A 80 9.29 3.75 28.50
CA LYS A 80 8.36 2.75 27.99
C LYS A 80 7.79 3.24 26.67
N ALA A 81 7.85 2.37 25.67
CA ALA A 81 7.07 2.52 24.46
C ALA A 81 5.60 2.36 24.84
N CYS A 82 4.83 3.45 24.74
CA CYS A 82 3.44 3.51 25.21
C CYS A 82 2.58 4.47 24.38
N LEU A 83 3.14 5.04 23.30
CA LEU A 83 2.46 5.96 22.41
C LEU A 83 2.41 5.37 21.00
N THR A 84 1.32 5.58 20.27
CA THR A 84 1.28 5.35 18.83
C THR A 84 2.01 6.46 18.07
N ALA A 85 2.24 6.28 16.77
CA ALA A 85 2.83 7.31 15.91
C ALA A 85 2.04 8.63 15.95
N ARG A 86 0.70 8.56 16.05
CA ARG A 86 -0.17 9.75 16.16
C ARG A 86 0.03 10.47 17.47
N GLU A 87 0.00 9.74 18.58
CA GLU A 87 0.15 10.30 19.92
C GLU A 87 1.54 10.92 20.11
N ALA A 88 2.55 10.35 19.48
CA ALA A 88 3.92 10.86 19.50
C ALA A 88 4.17 12.01 18.49
N GLY A 89 3.22 12.29 17.58
CA GLY A 89 3.34 13.34 16.56
C GLY A 89 4.24 12.98 15.37
N TYR A 90 4.53 11.70 15.16
CA TYR A 90 5.32 11.19 14.04
C TYR A 90 4.46 10.67 12.88
N TYR A 91 3.15 10.59 13.07
CA TYR A 91 2.20 10.18 12.05
C TYR A 91 2.23 11.10 10.82
N LYS A 92 2.34 10.48 9.64
CA LYS A 92 2.27 11.14 8.34
C LYS A 92 1.34 10.37 7.41
N LEU A 93 0.48 11.11 6.71
CA LEU A 93 -0.40 10.56 5.68
C LEU A 93 0.34 10.15 4.41
N HIS A 94 1.47 10.77 4.12
CA HIS A 94 2.32 10.45 2.98
C HIS A 94 3.73 10.20 3.47
N GLU A 95 4.30 9.06 3.11
CA GLU A 95 5.65 8.70 3.52
C GLU A 95 6.40 7.93 2.44
N LYS A 96 7.73 8.11 2.44
CA LYS A 96 8.64 7.49 1.46
C LYS A 96 9.42 6.37 2.13
N TYR A 97 9.48 5.25 1.45
CA TYR A 97 10.22 4.07 1.83
C TYR A 97 11.33 3.83 0.82
N TYR A 98 12.47 3.39 1.33
CA TYR A 98 13.72 3.21 0.60
C TYR A 98 14.05 1.72 0.61
N LEU A 99 13.61 1.00 -0.42
CA LEU A 99 13.72 -0.45 -0.52
C LEU A 99 14.89 -0.83 -1.43
N TYR A 100 15.77 -1.73 -1.00
CA TYR A 100 16.91 -2.18 -1.80
C TYR A 100 16.55 -3.35 -2.73
N ALA A 101 16.86 -3.21 -4.01
CA ALA A 101 16.56 -4.18 -5.06
C ALA A 101 17.48 -5.41 -5.05
N GLY A 102 18.67 -5.34 -4.44
CA GLY A 102 19.65 -6.44 -4.42
C GLY A 102 19.44 -7.50 -3.33
N THR A 103 18.66 -7.20 -2.29
CA THR A 103 18.32 -8.18 -1.24
C THR A 103 16.88 -8.65 -1.32
N ASN A 104 15.98 -7.88 -1.97
CA ASN A 104 14.54 -8.14 -1.89
C ASN A 104 13.81 -8.19 -3.25
N TRP A 105 14.47 -7.96 -4.40
CA TRP A 105 13.78 -7.93 -5.71
C TRP A 105 13.81 -9.26 -6.48
N ASP A 106 14.63 -10.23 -6.04
CA ASP A 106 14.58 -11.61 -6.56
C ASP A 106 13.48 -12.46 -5.90
N GLY A 107 12.66 -11.90 -5.00
CA GLY A 107 11.53 -12.61 -4.38
C GLY A 107 10.89 -12.02 -3.12
N ASP A 108 11.49 -11.04 -2.44
CA ASP A 108 11.06 -10.61 -1.09
C ASP A 108 10.30 -9.27 -1.03
N THR A 109 9.81 -8.70 -2.14
CA THR A 109 8.84 -7.59 -2.06
C THR A 109 7.54 -8.04 -1.38
N ASP A 110 7.20 -9.33 -1.52
CA ASP A 110 6.10 -9.98 -0.84
C ASP A 110 6.30 -10.03 0.68
N GLU A 111 7.53 -9.86 1.19
CA GLU A 111 7.76 -9.73 2.62
C GLU A 111 7.38 -8.35 3.16
N VAL A 112 7.37 -7.32 2.31
CA VAL A 112 7.11 -5.92 2.70
C VAL A 112 5.65 -5.54 2.45
N PHE A 113 5.10 -5.86 1.28
CA PHE A 113 3.68 -5.62 0.99
C PHE A 113 3.15 -6.54 -0.11
N SER A 114 1.84 -6.74 -0.12
CA SER A 114 1.11 -7.41 -1.18
C SER A 114 0.09 -6.46 -1.82
N PHE A 115 -0.25 -6.67 -3.09
CA PHE A 115 -1.31 -5.90 -3.73
C PHE A 115 -2.67 -6.34 -3.22
N LEU A 116 -3.55 -5.39 -2.90
CA LEU A 116 -4.93 -5.67 -2.45
C LEU A 116 -5.81 -6.29 -3.54
N CYS A 117 -5.39 -6.16 -4.79
CA CYS A 117 -6.09 -6.66 -5.96
C CYS A 117 -5.01 -7.09 -6.96
N ASP A 118 -4.99 -8.37 -7.30
CA ASP A 118 -4.07 -8.89 -8.30
C ASP A 118 -4.64 -8.77 -9.72
N MET A 119 -3.86 -9.14 -10.73
CA MET A 119 -4.34 -9.12 -12.11
C MET A 119 -5.46 -10.14 -12.38
N ASN A 120 -5.55 -11.20 -11.57
CA ASN A 120 -6.62 -12.19 -11.66
C ASN A 120 -7.93 -11.59 -11.15
N ASP A 121 -7.91 -10.81 -10.08
CA ASP A 121 -9.09 -10.11 -9.55
C ASP A 121 -9.67 -9.14 -10.58
N ILE A 122 -8.81 -8.41 -11.30
CA ILE A 122 -9.24 -7.54 -12.42
C ILE A 122 -9.81 -8.38 -13.57
N ALA A 123 -9.18 -9.51 -13.90
CA ALA A 123 -9.67 -10.41 -14.93
C ALA A 123 -11.03 -11.02 -14.56
N LEU A 124 -11.23 -11.40 -13.30
CA LEU A 124 -12.49 -11.89 -12.76
C LEU A 124 -13.57 -10.81 -12.80
N LEU A 125 -13.27 -9.58 -12.38
CA LEU A 125 -14.20 -8.45 -12.51
C LEU A 125 -14.60 -8.19 -13.97
N LYS A 126 -13.64 -8.31 -14.89
CA LYS A 126 -13.91 -8.16 -16.32
C LYS A 126 -14.77 -9.31 -16.87
N GLU A 127 -14.50 -10.55 -16.47
CA GLU A 127 -15.29 -11.70 -16.86
C GLU A 127 -16.73 -11.59 -16.34
N GLU A 128 -16.91 -11.20 -15.09
CA GLU A 128 -18.24 -10.99 -14.50
C GLU A 128 -18.97 -9.81 -15.16
N PHE A 129 -18.26 -8.75 -15.53
CA PHE A 129 -18.84 -7.67 -16.34
C PHE A 129 -19.31 -8.18 -17.71
N GLU A 130 -18.49 -8.95 -18.41
CA GLU A 130 -18.85 -9.51 -19.72
C GLU A 130 -20.07 -10.45 -19.61
N LYS A 131 -20.19 -11.20 -18.52
CA LYS A 131 -21.37 -12.04 -18.22
C LYS A 131 -22.62 -11.25 -17.84
N SER A 132 -22.46 -10.07 -17.23
CA SER A 132 -23.58 -9.25 -16.77
C SER A 132 -24.48 -8.77 -17.92
N GLY A 133 -23.92 -8.62 -19.12
CA GLY A 133 -24.61 -8.05 -20.28
C GLY A 133 -24.80 -6.53 -20.21
N GLU A 134 -24.24 -5.87 -19.19
CA GLU A 134 -24.31 -4.42 -19.05
C GLU A 134 -23.47 -3.69 -20.11
N ALA A 135 -24.01 -2.58 -20.61
CA ALA A 135 -23.34 -1.82 -21.68
C ALA A 135 -22.18 -0.96 -21.18
N SER A 136 -22.11 -0.70 -19.86
CA SER A 136 -21.13 0.19 -19.24
C SER A 136 -20.52 -0.45 -18.01
N TYR A 137 -19.19 -0.60 -18.01
CA TYR A 137 -18.44 -1.13 -16.87
C TYR A 137 -18.66 -0.29 -15.60
N MET A 138 -18.67 1.04 -15.73
CA MET A 138 -18.92 1.92 -14.60
C MET A 138 -20.35 1.81 -14.09
N GLY A 139 -21.35 1.73 -15.00
CA GLY A 139 -22.74 1.56 -14.59
C GLY A 139 -22.98 0.22 -13.87
N TRP A 140 -22.28 -0.82 -14.30
CA TRP A 140 -22.30 -2.13 -13.64
C TRP A 140 -21.62 -2.11 -12.27
N LEU A 141 -20.46 -1.47 -12.14
CA LEU A 141 -19.82 -1.30 -10.83
C LEU A 141 -20.68 -0.47 -9.86
N GLU A 142 -21.31 0.59 -10.36
CA GLU A 142 -22.23 1.42 -9.58
C GLU A 142 -23.45 0.62 -9.09
N SER A 143 -24.03 -0.26 -9.93
CA SER A 143 -25.17 -1.07 -9.53
C SER A 143 -24.79 -2.06 -8.41
N ILE A 144 -23.64 -2.74 -8.53
CA ILE A 144 -23.10 -3.63 -7.50
C ILE A 144 -22.86 -2.86 -6.19
N ALA A 145 -22.25 -1.67 -6.27
CA ALA A 145 -21.98 -0.84 -5.09
C ALA A 145 -23.30 -0.41 -4.41
N LEU A 146 -24.29 -0.01 -5.20
CA LEU A 146 -25.61 0.39 -4.69
C LEU A 146 -26.37 -0.78 -4.04
N GLU A 147 -26.27 -1.98 -4.57
CA GLU A 147 -26.88 -3.18 -3.97
C GLU A 147 -26.25 -3.51 -2.62
N LYS A 148 -24.91 -3.44 -2.49
CA LYS A 148 -24.23 -3.63 -1.21
C LYS A 148 -24.63 -2.60 -0.16
N ILE A 149 -24.81 -1.35 -0.56
CA ILE A 149 -25.25 -0.27 0.35
C ILE A 149 -26.69 -0.50 0.82
N LYS A 150 -27.58 -0.99 -0.05
CA LYS A 150 -29.00 -1.23 0.28
C LYS A 150 -29.25 -2.53 1.05
N GLY A 151 -28.31 -3.47 0.99
CA GLY A 151 -28.37 -4.76 1.69
C GLY A 151 -27.82 -4.75 3.12
N GLN A 152 -27.35 -3.60 3.61
CA GLN A 152 -26.97 -3.34 5.01
C GLN A 152 -28.06 -2.54 5.73
#